data_AF-A0A1A9HNA6-F1
#
_entry.id   AF-A0A1A9HNA6-F1
#
_cell.length_a   1.000
_cell.length_b   1.000
_cell.length_c   1.000
_cell.angle_alpha   90.00
_cell.angle_beta   90.00
_cell.angle_gamma   90.00
#
_symmetry.space_group_name_H-M   'P 1'
#
loop_
_entity.id
_entity.type
_entity.pdbx_description
1 polymer ?
#
loop_
_entity_poly.entity_id
_entity_poly.type
_entity_poly.pdbx_seq_one_letter_code
_entity_poly.pdbx_strand_id
1 'polypeptide(L)' 'MNIANSSSVAAAVSSASNSTPGTVGNAASMLVLRKAMDVQESGAAALLASLPQAPALATEGSLGRNVNTYA' A
#
# COMPACT_ATOMS: atom_id res chain seq x y z
N MET A 1 -8.12 8.06 2.80
CA MET A 1 -6.71 8.30 2.45
C MET A 1 -6.36 7.37 1.28
N ASN A 2 -6.20 7.90 0.07
CA ASN A 2 -5.95 7.13 -1.16
C ASN A 2 -4.43 6.88 -1.29
N ILE A 3 -3.96 5.74 -0.76
CA ILE A 3 -2.51 5.41 -0.68
C ILE A 3 -1.97 4.89 -2.02
N ALA A 4 -2.84 4.48 -2.96
CA ALA A 4 -2.44 4.01 -4.28
C ALA A 4 -2.11 5.16 -5.26
N ASN A 5 -2.53 6.40 -4.97
CA ASN A 5 -2.32 7.56 -5.82
C ASN A 5 -1.94 8.79 -4.98
N SER A 6 -0.81 8.69 -4.26
CA SER A 6 -0.25 9.87 -3.60
C SER A 6 0.41 10.77 -4.65
N SER A 7 0.10 12.06 -4.61
CA SER A 7 0.66 13.07 -5.52
C SER A 7 2.20 13.11 -5.50
N SER A 8 2.80 12.72 -4.36
CA SER A 8 4.25 12.61 -4.18
C SER A 8 4.88 11.47 -4.99
N VAL A 9 4.25 10.29 -5.06
CA VAL A 9 4.74 9.17 -5.90
C VAL A 9 4.62 9.54 -7.38
N ALA A 10 3.49 10.11 -7.79
CA ALA A 10 3.29 10.56 -9.18
C ALA A 10 4.30 11.63 -9.61
N ALA A 11 4.60 12.60 -8.73
CA ALA A 11 5.62 13.62 -8.97
C ALA A 11 7.04 13.03 -9.05
N ALA A 12 7.36 12.05 -8.20
CA ALA A 12 8.65 11.37 -8.21
C ALA A 12 8.84 10.54 -9.49
N VAL A 13 7.81 9.81 -9.94
CA VAL A 13 7.85 9.07 -11.21
C VAL A 13 8.04 10.02 -12.38
N SER A 14 7.24 11.09 -12.48
CA SER A 14 7.38 12.06 -13.58
C SER A 14 8.77 12.72 -13.59
N SER A 15 9.32 13.03 -12.41
CA SER A 15 10.66 13.61 -12.30
C SER A 15 11.77 12.63 -12.69
N ALA A 16 11.62 11.35 -12.35
CA ALA A 16 12.57 10.30 -12.71
C ALA A 16 12.49 9.90 -14.19
N SER A 17 11.29 9.89 -14.77
CA SER A 17 11.07 9.56 -16.18
C SER A 17 11.57 10.65 -17.13
N ASN A 18 11.56 11.91 -16.70
CA ASN A 18 11.94 13.05 -17.52
C ASN A 18 13.39 13.52 -17.29
N SER A 19 14.12 12.92 -16.35
CA SER A 19 15.50 13.30 -16.04
C SER A 19 16.52 12.69 -17.01
N THR A 20 17.55 13.46 -17.36
CA THR A 20 18.65 13.00 -18.23
C THR A 20 19.45 11.89 -17.56
N PRO A 21 19.54 10.67 -18.16
CA PRO A 21 20.30 9.56 -17.60
C PRO A 21 21.78 9.90 -17.36
N GLY A 22 22.38 9.30 -16.33
CA GLY A 22 23.81 9.50 -16.01
C GLY A 22 24.15 10.79 -15.26
N THR A 23 23.15 11.62 -14.94
CA THR A 23 23.34 12.83 -14.13
C THR A 23 23.04 12.59 -12.64
N VAL A 24 23.65 13.41 -11.77
CA VAL A 24 23.34 13.41 -10.32
C VAL A 24 21.86 13.69 -10.07
N GLY A 25 21.23 14.55 -10.91
CA GLY A 25 19.80 14.83 -10.85
C GLY A 25 18.95 13.58 -11.08
N ASN A 26 19.30 12.76 -12.06
CA ASN A 26 18.62 11.48 -12.30
C ASN A 26 18.80 10.49 -11.14
N ALA A 27 20.01 10.41 -10.56
CA ALA A 27 20.25 9.57 -9.38
C ALA A 27 19.40 10.02 -8.17
N ALA A 28 19.30 11.33 -7.95
CA ALA A 28 18.45 11.90 -6.90
C ALA A 28 16.96 11.60 -7.15
N SER A 29 16.46 11.81 -8.37
CA SER A 29 15.07 11.47 -8.74
C SER A 29 14.74 10.00 -8.50
N MET A 30 15.66 9.10 -8.84
CA MET A 30 15.51 7.66 -8.60
C MET A 30 15.55 7.30 -7.11
N LEU A 31 16.37 7.99 -6.30
CA LEU A 31 16.40 7.80 -4.85
C LEU A 31 15.10 8.27 -4.19
N VAL A 32 14.57 9.41 -4.62
CA VAL A 32 13.27 9.92 -4.15
C VAL A 32 12.14 8.96 -4.53
N LEU A 33 12.15 8.43 -5.76
CA LEU A 33 11.18 7.43 -6.19
C LEU A 33 11.24 6.17 -5.31
N ARG A 34 12.44 5.63 -5.07
CA ARG A 34 12.62 4.48 -4.17
C ARG A 34 12.12 4.77 -2.76
N LYS A 35 12.42 5.96 -2.23
CA LYS A 35 11.95 6.36 -0.90
C LYS A 35 10.42 6.49 -0.83
N ALA A 36 9.80 7.00 -1.89
CA ALA A 36 8.36 7.09 -1.97
C ALA A 36 7.70 5.71 -2.00
N MET A 37 8.29 4.73 -2.69
CA MET A 37 7.82 3.34 -2.68
C MET A 37 7.99 2.66 -1.32
N ASP A 38 9.12 2.87 -0.64
CA ASP A 38 9.38 2.38 0.73
C ASP A 38 8.32 2.87 1.73
N VAL A 39 7.99 4.16 1.66
CA VAL A 39 6.92 4.75 2.50
C VAL A 39 5.54 4.17 2.14
N GLN A 40 5.29 3.89 0.85
CA GLN A 40 4.05 3.26 0.41
C GLN A 40 3.92 1.82 0.93
N GLU A 41 5.00 1.04 0.91
CA GLU A 41 5.05 -0.31 1.47
C GLU A 41 4.74 -0.31 2.98
N SER A 42 5.39 0.58 3.73
CA SER A 42 5.12 0.73 5.17
C SER A 42 3.67 1.10 5.46
N GLY A 43 3.08 2.01 4.66
CA GLY A 43 1.67 2.37 4.77
C GLY A 43 0.73 1.21 4.42
N ALA A 44 1.06 0.42 3.40
CA ALA A 44 0.28 -0.76 3.01
C ALA A 44 0.35 -1.86 4.08
N ALA A 45 1.52 -2.08 4.69
CA ALA A 45 1.69 -3.02 5.80
C ALA A 45 0.88 -2.59 7.03
N ALA A 46 0.83 -1.29 7.34
CA ALA A 46 0.00 -0.75 8.41
C ALA A 46 -1.50 -0.95 8.13
N LEU A 47 -1.95 -0.75 6.88
CA LEU A 47 -3.32 -1.06 6.48
C LEU A 47 -3.65 -2.54 6.65
N LEU A 48 -2.73 -3.42 6.20
CA LEU A 48 -2.89 -4.87 6.34
C LEU A 48 -2.98 -5.28 7.82
N ALA A 49 -2.15 -4.69 8.69
CA ALA A 49 -2.20 -4.91 10.12
C ALA A 49 -3.45 -4.30 10.78
N SER A 50 -4.03 -3.26 10.20
CA SER A 50 -5.29 -2.65 10.66
C SER A 50 -6.54 -3.43 10.26
N LEU A 51 -6.40 -4.46 9.40
CA LEU A 51 -7.52 -5.30 9.06
C LEU A 51 -7.98 -6.04 10.33
N PRO A 52 -9.30 -6.02 10.63
CA PRO A 52 -9.83 -6.76 11.76
C PRO A 52 -9.51 -8.25 11.56
N GLN A 53 -8.97 -8.86 12.62
CA GLN A 53 -8.68 -10.28 12.64
C GLN A 53 -9.96 -11.04 12.29
N ALA A 54 -9.90 -11.92 11.29
CA ALA A 54 -11.07 -12.66 10.81
C ALA A 54 -11.76 -13.34 12.00
N PRO A 55 -13.10 -13.22 12.14
CA PRO A 55 -13.82 -13.87 13.24
C PRO A 55 -13.48 -15.35 13.27
N ALA A 56 -13.14 -15.87 14.46
CA ALA A 56 -12.92 -17.30 14.62
C ALA A 56 -14.14 -18.05 14.07
N LEU A 57 -13.90 -18.98 13.15
CA LEU A 57 -14.95 -19.87 12.66
C LEU A 57 -15.57 -20.55 13.89
N ALA A 58 -16.89 -20.42 14.05
CA ALA A 58 -17.61 -21.00 15.16
C ALA A 58 -17.56 -22.53 15.03
N THR A 59 -16.50 -23.16 15.56
CA THR A 59 -16.30 -24.61 15.46
C THR A 59 -17.22 -25.37 16.42
N GLU A 60 -17.72 -24.78 17.51
CA GLU A 60 -18.74 -25.40 18.37
C GLU A 60 -19.67 -24.37 19.04
N GLY A 61 -20.98 -24.59 18.95
CA GLY A 61 -22.03 -23.79 19.58
C GLY A 61 -23.37 -23.87 18.83
N SER A 62 -24.50 -23.75 19.56
CA SER A 62 -25.89 -23.87 19.06
C SER A 62 -26.32 -22.88 17.95
N LEU A 63 -25.38 -22.12 17.39
CA LEU A 63 -25.56 -21.07 16.38
C LEU A 63 -25.10 -21.50 14.97
N GLY A 64 -24.82 -22.79 14.77
CA GLY A 64 -24.69 -23.36 13.43
C GLY A 64 -26.06 -23.50 12.77
N ARG A 65 -26.39 -22.60 11.82
CA ARG A 65 -27.10 -22.89 10.55
C ARG A 65 -27.67 -21.67 9.83
N ASN A 66 -27.80 -20.50 10.47
CA ASN A 66 -28.42 -19.31 9.84
C ASN A 66 -27.50 -18.08 9.87
N VAL A 67 -26.28 -18.19 9.35
CA VAL A 67 -25.43 -17.01 9.13
C VAL A 67 -25.52 -16.67 7.65
N ASN A 68 -26.07 -15.49 7.32
CA ASN A 68 -26.25 -15.02 5.96
C ASN A 68 -24.86 -14.63 5.41
N THR A 69 -24.30 -15.44 4.52
CA THR A 69 -22.93 -15.32 3.98
C THR A 69 -22.83 -14.27 2.86
N TYR A 70 -23.43 -13.10 3.05
CA TYR A 70 -23.23 -11.96 2.17
C TYR A 70 -22.44 -10.87 2.91
N ALA A 71 -21.12 -10.90 2.73
CA ALA A 71 -20.22 -9.76 2.84
C ALA A 71 -18.96 -10.06 2.01
#